data_AF-A0A131XEE5-F1
#
_entry.id   AF-A0A131XEE5-F1
#
_cell.length_a   1.000
_cell.length_b   1.000
_cell.length_c   1.000
_cell.angle_alpha   90.00
_cell.angle_beta   90.00
_cell.angle_gamma   90.00
#
_symmetry.space_group_name_H-M   'P 1'
#
loop_
_entity.id
_entity.type
_entity.pdbx_description
1 polymer ?
#
loop_
_entity_poly.entity_id
_entity_poly.type
_entity_poly.pdbx_seq_one_letter_code
_entity_poly.pdbx_strand_id
1 'polypeptide(L)'
;MCMTRAMAELDDRRALCIQYELARNVWSDTEKRMGKLAYMRGKVKRECLTHLSDHFNAMLLLYDEGLQGDDKALANALWRVLLMCEGRDPVALETLVHYVRKQVHMLDKMTLDQFLEEYSISWSPLLDCESKKQY
;
A
#
# COMPACT_ATOMS: atom_id res chain seq x y z
N MET A 1 -2.20 -4.36 -0.90
CA MET A 1 -3.49 -4.08 -1.57
C MET A 1 -3.43 -4.48 -3.05
N CYS A 2 -2.93 -3.67 -4.00
CA CYS A 2 -2.91 -4.06 -5.42
C CYS A 2 -2.11 -5.34 -5.71
N MET A 3 -0.95 -5.51 -5.09
CA MET A 3 -0.16 -6.76 -5.21
C MET A 3 -0.89 -7.98 -4.63
N THR A 4 -1.69 -7.78 -3.58
CA THR A 4 -2.54 -8.84 -2.99
C THR A 4 -3.62 -9.27 -3.99
N ARG A 5 -4.29 -8.30 -4.63
CA ARG A 5 -5.27 -8.60 -5.69
C ARG A 5 -4.63 -9.28 -6.89
N ALA A 6 -3.43 -8.87 -7.29
CA ALA A 6 -2.69 -9.52 -8.37
C ALA A 6 -2.40 -11.01 -8.08
N MET A 7 -2.12 -11.36 -6.82
CA MET A 7 -1.89 -12.74 -6.38
C MET A 7 -3.15 -13.62 -6.31
N ALA A 8 -4.34 -13.02 -6.35
CA ALA A 8 -5.58 -13.78 -6.42
C ALA A 8 -5.85 -14.37 -7.83
N GLU A 9 -5.04 -14.01 -8.83
CA GLU A 9 -5.15 -14.57 -10.17
C GLU A 9 -4.65 -16.03 -10.20
N LEU A 10 -5.43 -16.91 -10.81
CA LEU A 10 -5.11 -18.35 -10.88
C LEU A 10 -3.96 -18.69 -11.84
N ASP A 11 -3.69 -17.81 -12.81
CA ASP A 11 -2.55 -17.96 -13.72
C ASP A 11 -1.31 -17.31 -13.11
N ASP A 12 -0.41 -18.16 -12.58
CA ASP A 12 0.84 -17.76 -11.95
C ASP A 12 1.68 -16.83 -12.84
N ARG A 13 1.70 -17.03 -14.16
CA ARG A 13 2.52 -16.18 -15.06
C ARG A 13 1.94 -14.78 -15.14
N ARG A 14 0.62 -14.65 -15.20
CA ARG A 14 -0.07 -13.35 -15.22
C ARG A 14 0.08 -12.66 -13.88
N ALA A 15 -0.12 -13.36 -12.77
CA ALA A 15 0.08 -12.84 -11.43
C ALA A 15 1.50 -12.26 -11.25
N LEU A 16 2.53 -13.05 -11.61
CA LEU A 16 3.93 -12.63 -11.55
C LEU A 16 4.23 -11.42 -12.43
N CYS A 17 3.68 -11.38 -13.65
CA CYS A 17 3.86 -10.25 -14.56
C CYS A 17 3.30 -8.96 -13.95
N ILE A 18 2.08 -9.01 -13.40
CA ILE A 18 1.43 -7.85 -12.79
C ILE A 18 2.19 -7.39 -11.55
N GLN A 19 2.64 -8.30 -10.70
CA GLN A 19 3.46 -7.96 -9.53
C GLN A 19 4.77 -7.28 -9.93
N TYR A 20 5.46 -7.84 -10.93
CA TYR A 20 6.69 -7.27 -11.47
C TYR A 20 6.45 -5.84 -11.97
N GLU A 21 5.40 -5.63 -12.75
CA GLU A 21 5.07 -4.30 -13.28
C GLU A 21 4.69 -3.30 -12.18
N LEU A 22 3.93 -3.73 -11.17
CA LEU A 22 3.62 -2.89 -10.00
C LEU A 22 4.91 -2.45 -9.27
N ALA A 23 5.80 -3.40 -8.95
CA ALA A 23 7.06 -3.11 -8.27
C ALA A 23 7.98 -2.23 -9.12
N ARG A 24 8.11 -2.54 -10.41
CA ARG A 24 8.91 -1.77 -11.38
C ARG A 24 8.44 -0.32 -11.47
N ASN A 25 7.13 -0.10 -11.55
CA ASN A 25 6.55 1.24 -11.64
C ASN A 25 6.73 2.03 -10.34
N VAL A 26 6.55 1.40 -9.18
CA VAL A 26 6.82 2.02 -7.86
C VAL A 26 8.28 2.48 -7.76
N TRP A 27 9.24 1.62 -8.12
CA TRP A 27 10.66 1.98 -8.04
C TRP A 27 11.06 3.03 -9.07
N SER A 28 10.54 2.94 -10.30
CA SER A 28 10.77 3.95 -11.33
C SER A 28 10.27 5.33 -10.90
N ASP A 29 9.09 5.42 -10.28
CA ASP A 29 8.56 6.69 -9.77
C ASP A 29 9.37 7.20 -8.57
N THR A 30 9.78 6.30 -7.68
CA THR A 30 10.62 6.63 -6.51
C THR A 30 11.94 7.25 -6.92
N GLU A 31 12.64 6.66 -7.90
CA GLU A 31 13.90 7.20 -8.43
C GLU A 31 13.70 8.57 -9.09
N LYS A 32 12.63 8.73 -9.88
CA LYS A 32 12.28 10.02 -10.50
C LYS A 32 12.01 11.11 -9.46
N ARG A 33 11.28 10.78 -8.39
CA ARG A 33 11.00 11.71 -7.28
C ARG A 33 12.28 12.05 -6.50
N MET A 34 13.14 11.07 -6.26
CA MET A 34 14.45 11.26 -5.62
C MET A 34 15.33 12.24 -6.42
N GLY A 35 15.22 12.23 -7.75
CA GLY A 35 15.91 13.17 -8.64
C GLY A 35 15.41 14.61 -8.55
N LYS A 36 14.15 14.82 -8.12
CA LYS A 36 13.52 16.15 -7.96
C LYS A 36 13.79 16.80 -6.60
N LEU A 37 14.30 16.03 -5.63
CA LEU A 37 14.71 16.57 -4.34
C LEU A 37 15.92 17.48 -4.49
N ALA A 38 16.20 18.28 -3.46
CA ALA A 38 17.40 19.11 -3.41
C ALA A 38 18.67 18.28 -3.65
N TYR A 39 19.76 18.94 -4.03
CA TYR A 39 21.02 18.25 -4.28
C TYR A 39 21.41 17.37 -3.10
N MET A 40 21.54 16.07 -3.36
CA MET A 40 22.02 15.06 -2.42
C MET A 40 23.24 14.37 -3.00
N ARG A 41 24.23 14.12 -2.14
CA ARG A 41 25.41 13.31 -2.49
C ARG A 41 24.95 11.91 -2.90
N GLY A 42 25.60 11.32 -3.91
CA GLY A 42 25.23 10.00 -4.43
C GLY A 42 25.23 8.89 -3.38
N LYS A 43 26.11 8.97 -2.37
CA LYS A 43 26.12 8.04 -1.23
C LYS A 43 24.81 8.09 -0.42
N VAL A 44 24.37 9.29 -0.05
CA VAL A 44 23.13 9.51 0.70
C VAL A 44 21.92 9.03 -0.10
N LYS A 45 21.89 9.29 -1.42
CA LYS A 45 20.84 8.77 -2.31
C LYS A 45 20.74 7.24 -2.25
N ARG A 46 21.89 6.55 -2.30
CA ARG A 46 21.93 5.09 -2.24
C ARG A 46 21.45 4.57 -0.89
N GLU A 47 21.90 5.18 0.21
CA GLU A 47 21.45 4.83 1.56
C GLU A 47 19.93 4.99 1.71
N CYS A 48 19.36 6.11 1.26
CA CYS A 48 17.92 6.31 1.26
C CYS A 48 17.16 5.25 0.44
N LEU A 49 17.66 4.89 -0.74
CA LEU A 49 17.04 3.84 -1.56
C LEU A 49 17.12 2.46 -0.89
N THR A 50 18.23 2.14 -0.24
CA THR A 50 18.37 0.90 0.55
C THR A 50 17.36 0.89 1.69
N HIS A 51 17.24 1.98 2.46
CA HIS A 51 16.24 2.07 3.53
C HIS A 51 14.80 1.93 3.02
N LEU A 52 14.46 2.55 1.90
CA LEU A 52 13.14 2.40 1.28
C LEU A 52 12.90 0.95 0.83
N SER A 53 13.92 0.28 0.27
CA SER A 53 13.83 -1.13 -0.15
C SER A 53 13.60 -2.07 1.04
N ASP A 54 14.38 -1.91 2.11
CA ASP A 54 14.21 -2.70 3.35
C ASP A 54 12.82 -2.49 3.94
N HIS A 55 12.37 -1.24 3.94
CA HIS A 55 11.04 -0.89 4.41
C HIS A 55 9.93 -1.49 3.53
N PHE A 56 10.08 -1.45 2.20
CA PHE A 56 9.17 -2.09 1.24
C PHE A 56 9.07 -3.60 1.47
N ASN A 57 10.21 -4.29 1.67
CA ASN A 57 10.23 -5.72 1.95
C ASN A 57 9.54 -6.06 3.28
N ALA A 58 9.74 -5.24 4.32
CA ALA A 58 9.02 -5.37 5.58
C ALA A 58 7.51 -5.17 5.40
N MET A 59 7.09 -4.21 4.57
CA MET A 59 5.67 -4.00 4.23
C MET A 59 5.05 -5.26 3.63
N LEU A 60 5.72 -5.87 2.64
CA LEU A 60 5.22 -7.04 1.94
C LEU A 60 4.95 -8.21 2.90
N LEU A 61 5.92 -8.51 3.76
CA LEU A 61 5.81 -9.61 4.71
C LEU A 61 4.71 -9.35 5.76
N LEU A 62 4.73 -8.18 6.38
CA LEU A 62 3.82 -7.87 7.50
C LEU A 62 2.38 -7.67 7.06
N TYR A 63 2.17 -7.10 5.86
CA TYR A 63 0.80 -6.95 5.34
C TYR A 63 0.22 -8.26 4.83
N ASP A 64 1.01 -9.22 4.36
CA ASP A 64 0.47 -10.53 4.02
C ASP A 64 -0.07 -11.23 5.27
N GLU A 65 0.70 -11.23 6.36
CA GLU A 65 0.26 -11.74 7.67
C GLU A 65 -0.95 -10.95 8.21
N GLY A 66 -0.90 -9.62 8.17
CA GLY A 66 -1.99 -8.78 8.68
C GLY A 66 -3.30 -8.93 7.88
N LEU A 67 -3.22 -9.06 6.55
CA LEU A 67 -4.41 -9.21 5.71
C LEU A 67 -5.04 -10.60 5.83
N GLN A 68 -4.25 -11.66 5.95
CA GLN A 68 -4.75 -13.03 6.15
C GLN A 68 -5.20 -13.29 7.60
N GLY A 69 -4.64 -12.54 8.55
CA GLY A 69 -4.93 -12.66 9.98
C GLY A 69 -6.11 -11.80 10.47
N ASP A 70 -6.11 -11.55 11.77
CA ASP A 70 -7.12 -10.72 12.44
C ASP A 70 -6.78 -9.22 12.37
N ASP A 71 -7.74 -8.38 12.78
CA ASP A 71 -7.56 -6.93 12.76
C ASP A 71 -6.47 -6.44 13.72
N LYS A 72 -6.11 -7.23 14.74
CA LYS A 72 -4.98 -6.92 15.63
C LYS A 72 -3.64 -7.11 14.91
N ALA A 73 -3.49 -8.18 14.14
CA ALA A 73 -2.32 -8.42 13.30
C ALA A 73 -2.18 -7.30 12.25
N LEU A 74 -3.28 -6.93 11.58
CA LEU A 74 -3.26 -5.82 10.62
C LEU A 74 -2.95 -4.47 11.27
N ALA A 75 -3.53 -4.17 12.44
CA ALA A 75 -3.23 -2.97 13.21
C ALA A 75 -1.74 -2.91 13.58
N ASN A 76 -1.18 -4.02 14.06
CA ASN A 76 0.23 -4.11 14.39
C ASN A 76 1.12 -3.91 13.16
N ALA A 77 0.78 -4.52 12.01
CA ALA A 77 1.51 -4.34 10.76
C ALA A 77 1.50 -2.86 10.31
N LEU A 78 0.33 -2.22 10.30
CA LEU A 78 0.17 -0.81 9.95
C LEU A 78 0.94 0.11 10.90
N TRP A 79 0.88 -0.14 12.20
CA TRP A 79 1.61 0.65 13.18
C TRP A 79 3.13 0.54 12.99
N ARG A 80 3.66 -0.68 12.81
CA ARG A 80 5.10 -0.90 12.66
C ARG A 80 5.65 -0.34 11.35
N VAL A 81 4.87 -0.44 10.28
CA VAL A 81 5.32 -0.15 8.92
C VAL A 81 4.86 1.22 8.46
N LEU A 82 3.56 1.45 8.35
CA LEU A 82 3.03 2.71 7.82
C LEU A 82 3.33 3.88 8.76
N LEU A 83 3.17 3.66 10.06
CA LEU A 83 3.41 4.68 11.08
C LEU A 83 4.80 4.60 11.69
N MET A 84 5.67 3.68 11.25
CA MET A 84 7.06 3.56 11.73
C MET A 84 7.18 3.38 13.27
N CYS A 85 6.24 2.67 13.89
CA CYS A 85 6.09 2.56 15.35
C CYS A 85 5.78 3.90 16.05
N GLU A 86 5.39 4.92 15.29
CA GLU A 86 4.92 6.21 15.79
C GLU A 86 3.38 6.26 15.80
N GLY A 87 2.82 7.31 16.40
CA GLY A 87 1.38 7.44 16.59
C GLY A 87 0.89 6.79 17.89
N ARG A 88 0.12 7.56 18.67
CA ARG A 88 -0.43 7.14 19.97
C ARG A 88 -1.95 7.10 19.98
N ASP A 89 -2.58 7.53 18.89
CA ASP A 89 -4.04 7.56 18.80
C ASP A 89 -4.55 6.19 18.29
N PRO A 90 -5.19 5.39 19.16
CA PRO A 90 -5.76 4.11 18.75
C PRO A 90 -6.90 4.27 17.74
N VAL A 91 -7.62 5.41 17.74
CA VAL A 91 -8.73 5.67 16.82
C VAL A 91 -8.23 5.85 15.39
N ALA A 92 -7.11 6.57 15.21
CA ALA A 92 -6.46 6.68 13.91
C ALA A 92 -6.01 5.32 13.37
N LEU A 93 -5.47 4.44 14.24
CA LEU A 93 -5.04 3.11 13.83
C LEU A 93 -6.23 2.21 13.44
N GLU A 94 -7.30 2.23 14.22
CA GLU A 94 -8.55 1.53 13.90
C GLU A 94 -9.13 2.00 12.55
N THR A 95 -9.12 3.32 12.31
CA THR A 95 -9.57 3.90 11.03
C THR A 95 -8.75 3.38 9.85
N LEU A 96 -7.42 3.28 10.00
CA LEU A 96 -6.55 2.72 8.95
C LEU A 96 -6.84 1.24 8.69
N VAL A 97 -7.06 0.45 9.75
CA VAL A 97 -7.44 -0.98 9.62
C VAL A 97 -8.74 -1.10 8.85
N HIS A 98 -9.79 -0.38 9.26
CA HIS A 98 -11.08 -0.41 8.60
C HIS A 98 -10.98 0.00 7.13
N TYR A 99 -10.21 1.06 6.85
CA TYR A 99 -9.94 1.50 5.49
C TYR A 99 -9.29 0.41 4.64
N VAL A 100 -8.18 -0.16 5.09
CA VAL A 100 -7.45 -1.19 4.34
C VAL A 100 -8.33 -2.39 4.07
N ARG A 101 -9.11 -2.87 5.06
CA ARG A 101 -10.07 -3.96 4.89
C ARG A 101 -11.13 -3.63 3.84
N LYS A 102 -11.71 -2.42 3.88
CA LYS A 102 -12.71 -1.95 2.91
C LYS A 102 -12.13 -1.92 1.49
N GLN A 103 -10.92 -1.42 1.32
CA GLN A 103 -10.29 -1.35 0.00
C GLN A 103 -9.91 -2.74 -0.55
N VAL A 104 -9.39 -3.64 0.29
CA VAL A 104 -9.07 -5.01 -0.13
C VAL A 104 -10.33 -5.76 -0.54
N HIS A 105 -11.40 -5.67 0.24
CA HIS A 105 -12.70 -6.26 -0.11
C HIS A 105 -13.28 -5.72 -1.42
N MET A 106 -13.06 -4.43 -1.71
CA MET A 106 -13.43 -3.86 -3.01
C MET A 106 -12.60 -4.48 -4.14
N LEU A 107 -11.27 -4.56 -3.97
CA LEU A 107 -10.37 -5.13 -4.98
C LEU A 107 -10.68 -6.61 -5.24
N ASP A 108 -10.98 -7.39 -4.20
CA ASP A 108 -11.32 -8.82 -4.30
C ASP A 108 -12.57 -9.07 -5.15
N LYS A 109 -13.47 -8.09 -5.26
CA LYS A 109 -14.67 -8.17 -6.09
C LYS A 109 -14.43 -7.78 -7.55
N MET A 110 -13.29 -7.17 -7.88
CA MET A 110 -12.97 -6.80 -9.26
C MET A 110 -12.55 -8.03 -10.05
N THR A 111 -13.00 -8.16 -11.30
CA THR A 111 -12.39 -9.12 -12.23
C THR A 111 -10.98 -8.67 -12.61
N LEU A 112 -10.16 -9.57 -13.18
CA LEU A 112 -8.82 -9.17 -13.58
C LEU A 112 -8.86 -8.10 -14.69
N ASP A 113 -9.76 -8.23 -15.65
CA ASP A 113 -9.90 -7.26 -16.74
C ASP A 113 -10.29 -5.87 -16.20
N GLN A 114 -11.23 -5.81 -15.25
CA GLN A 114 -11.56 -4.57 -14.55
C GLN A 114 -10.35 -4.01 -13.81
N PHE A 115 -9.59 -4.84 -13.09
CA PHE A 115 -8.41 -4.39 -12.35
C PHE A 115 -7.31 -3.82 -13.25
N LEU A 116 -7.16 -4.33 -14.47
CA LEU A 116 -6.15 -3.89 -15.44
C LEU A 116 -6.60 -2.71 -16.31
N GLU A 117 -7.92 -2.46 -16.39
CA GLU A 117 -8.47 -1.33 -17.12
C GLU A 117 -8.02 0.01 -16.50
N GLU A 118 -7.63 0.97 -17.33
CA GLU A 118 -7.19 2.27 -16.85
C GLU A 118 -8.32 2.99 -16.09
N TYR A 119 -7.97 3.61 -14.96
CA TYR A 119 -8.88 4.39 -14.12
C TYR A 119 -10.07 3.61 -13.51
N SER A 120 -10.03 2.28 -13.50
CA SER A 120 -11.11 1.45 -12.98
C SER A 120 -11.19 1.40 -11.45
N ILE A 121 -10.08 1.64 -10.76
CA ILE A 121 -10.01 1.52 -9.30
C ILE A 121 -10.51 2.82 -8.65
N SER A 122 -11.68 2.77 -8.01
CA SER A 122 -12.27 3.88 -7.27
C SER A 122 -12.08 3.71 -5.77
N TRP A 123 -10.99 4.29 -5.24
CA TRP A 123 -10.71 4.23 -3.80
C TRP A 123 -11.76 5.02 -3.00
N SER A 124 -12.36 4.38 -2.00
CA SER A 124 -13.21 5.11 -1.06
C SER A 124 -12.36 6.10 -0.24
N PRO A 125 -12.94 7.20 0.28
CA PRO A 125 -12.20 8.10 1.17
C PRO A 125 -11.84 7.41 2.50
N LEU A 126 -10.78 7.90 3.15
CA LEU A 126 -10.33 7.39 4.46
C LEU A 126 -11.31 7.73 5.58
N LEU A 127 -11.79 8.97 5.58
CA LEU A 127 -12.83 9.46 6.47
C LEU A 127 -14.04 9.78 5.62
N ASP A 128 -15.22 9.39 6.07
CA ASP A 128 -16.45 9.89 5.44
C ASP A 128 -16.46 11.41 5.62
N CYS A 129 -16.63 12.13 4.52
CA CYS A 129 -16.73 13.58 4.55
C CYS A 129 -18.08 13.91 5.19
N GLU A 130 -18.13 14.00 6.52
CA GLU A 130 -19.29 14.58 7.18
C GLU A 130 -19.40 16.01 6.68
N SER A 131 -20.33 16.21 5.74
CA SER A 131 -20.80 17.54 5.36
C SER A 131 -21.34 18.17 6.64
N LYS A 132 -20.49 18.95 7.32
CA LYS A 132 -20.89 19.78 8.45
C LYS A 132 -22.07 20.60 7.96
N LYS A 133 -23.28 20.21 8.36
CA LYS A 133 -24.46 21.07 8.25
C LYS A 133 -24.13 22.30 9.08
N GLN A 134 -23.75 23.38 8.40
CA GLN A 134 -23.68 24.71 9.00
C GLN A 134 -25.10 25.04 9.43
N TYR A 135 -25.32 25.05 10.75
CA TYR A 135 -26.48 25.65 11.39
C TYR A 135 -26.28 27.17 11.47
#